data_AF-A0A7K3Z7A5-F1
#
_entry.id   AF-A0A7K3Z7A5-F1
#
_cell.length_a   1.000
_cell.length_b   1.000
_cell.length_c   1.000
_cell.angle_alpha   90.00
_cell.angle_beta   90.00
_cell.angle_gamma   90.00
#
_symmetry.space_group_name_H-M   'P 1'
#
loop_
_entity.id
_entity.type
_entity.pdbx_description
1 polymer ?
#
loop_
_entity_poly.entity_id
_entity_poly.type
_entity_poly.pdbx_seq_one_letter_code
_entity_poly.pdbx_strand_id
1 'polypeptide(L)'
;MIKPYQLTREIRYIGLLLGFGFLGGTYAFSAFIYSQEGSFGLDILYVQLIVRTFGFIFLSMTYYFSSKTAQENTRSWNAAFLLLGILFLVLIIVGSTTSIALTSYQTASFCARILNLFLIIYVCAHTLRSYIQAPSSGTLLIPFGYIFFAISQYALIIFAIDYSMVAFFSGLAIRWFGLAIFLFVAYRVFYTKKRRG
;
A
#
# COMPACT_ATOMS: atom_id res chain seq x y z
N MET A 1 33.53 0.43 -7.13
CA MET A 1 32.09 0.28 -7.43
C MET A 1 31.29 0.56 -6.18
N ILE A 2 30.79 1.80 -6.04
CA ILE A 2 30.04 2.24 -4.86
C ILE A 2 28.59 1.76 -5.05
N LYS A 3 28.17 0.77 -4.27
CA LYS A 3 26.77 0.32 -4.25
C LYS A 3 25.92 1.45 -3.64
N PRO A 4 24.98 2.07 -4.38
CA PRO A 4 24.18 3.20 -3.88
C PRO A 4 23.27 2.84 -2.69
N TYR A 5 23.19 1.56 -2.34
CA TYR A 5 22.42 1.01 -1.22
C TYR A 5 23.10 1.11 0.15
N GLN A 6 24.43 1.32 0.21
CA GLN A 6 25.15 1.38 1.50
C GLN A 6 25.17 2.78 2.13
N LEU A 7 24.95 3.85 1.35
CA LEU A 7 25.10 5.21 1.87
C LEU A 7 23.88 5.71 2.66
N THR A 8 22.74 5.01 2.57
CA THR A 8 21.50 5.48 3.20
C THR A 8 21.12 4.72 4.46
N ARG A 9 21.57 3.47 4.71
CA ARG A 9 20.99 2.57 5.76
C ARG A 9 19.44 2.52 5.75
N GLU A 10 18.80 3.04 4.71
CA GLU A 10 17.39 3.41 4.62
C GLU A 10 16.68 2.58 3.53
N ILE A 11 16.90 1.25 3.54
CA ILE A 11 16.14 0.31 2.70
C ILE A 11 14.63 0.48 2.92
N ARG A 12 14.21 0.97 4.10
CA ARG A 12 12.83 1.37 4.44
C ARG A 12 12.21 2.38 3.49
N TYR A 13 12.96 3.37 3.02
CA TYR A 13 12.39 4.45 2.22
C TYR A 13 12.19 4.04 0.76
N ILE A 14 12.94 3.05 0.29
CA ILE A 14 12.74 2.46 -1.03
C ILE A 14 11.48 1.59 -1.04
N GLY A 15 11.29 0.73 -0.01
CA GLY A 15 10.05 -0.05 0.13
C GLY A 15 8.81 0.85 0.28
N LEU A 16 8.96 1.95 1.00
CA LEU A 16 7.97 3.02 1.10
C LEU A 16 7.66 3.63 -0.28
N LEU A 17 8.67 4.10 -1.02
CA LEU A 17 8.48 4.71 -2.35
C LEU A 17 7.86 3.74 -3.38
N LEU A 18 8.31 2.48 -3.40
CA LEU A 18 7.83 1.45 -4.33
C LEU A 18 6.41 1.01 -3.99
N GLY A 19 6.12 0.76 -2.70
CA GLY A 19 4.78 0.45 -2.22
C GLY A 19 3.81 1.61 -2.46
N PHE A 20 4.26 2.86 -2.28
CA PHE A 20 3.44 4.05 -2.55
C PHE A 20 3.24 4.34 -4.04
N GLY A 21 4.25 4.13 -4.88
CA GLY A 21 4.08 4.23 -6.32
C GLY A 21 3.05 3.22 -6.84
N PHE A 22 3.09 1.99 -6.32
CA PHE A 22 2.16 0.93 -6.69
C PHE A 22 0.74 1.20 -6.18
N LEU A 23 0.59 1.61 -4.92
CA LEU A 23 -0.70 2.00 -4.36
C LEU A 23 -1.27 3.25 -5.05
N GLY A 24 -0.47 4.30 -5.24
CA GLY A 24 -0.88 5.52 -5.93
C GLY A 24 -1.32 5.28 -7.38
N GLY A 25 -0.55 4.49 -8.14
CA GLY A 25 -0.89 4.10 -9.50
C GLY A 25 -2.20 3.31 -9.59
N THR A 26 -2.39 2.35 -8.68
CA THR A 26 -3.64 1.57 -8.64
C THR A 26 -4.86 2.42 -8.27
N TYR A 27 -4.71 3.42 -7.39
CA TYR A 27 -5.80 4.36 -7.07
C TYR A 27 -6.10 5.34 -8.20
N ALA A 28 -5.08 5.87 -8.90
CA ALA A 28 -5.28 6.72 -10.08
C ALA A 28 -6.00 5.96 -11.21
N PHE A 29 -5.58 4.72 -11.47
CA PHE A 29 -6.23 3.82 -12.42
C PHE A 29 -7.69 3.52 -12.03
N SER A 30 -7.95 3.42 -10.73
CA SER A 30 -9.32 3.21 -10.24
C SER A 30 -10.20 4.44 -10.44
N ALA A 31 -9.69 5.64 -10.15
CA ALA A 31 -10.44 6.88 -10.39
C ALA A 31 -10.82 7.02 -11.88
N PHE A 32 -9.92 6.61 -12.78
CA PHE A 32 -10.18 6.58 -14.23
C PHE A 32 -11.26 5.57 -14.63
N ILE A 33 -11.26 4.37 -14.01
CA ILE A 33 -12.27 3.35 -14.27
C ILE A 33 -13.64 3.77 -13.74
N TYR A 34 -13.71 4.38 -12.54
CA TYR A 34 -14.97 4.87 -11.99
C TYR A 34 -15.53 6.09 -12.74
N SER A 35 -14.71 6.85 -13.48
CA SER A 35 -15.19 7.96 -14.32
C SER A 35 -15.76 7.51 -15.68
N GLN A 36 -15.57 6.25 -16.08
CA GLN A 36 -16.19 5.66 -17.27
C GLN A 36 -17.32 4.73 -16.84
N GLU A 37 -18.50 5.30 -16.61
CA GLU A 37 -19.71 4.51 -16.29
C GLU A 37 -20.06 3.58 -17.47
N GLY A 38 -20.08 2.27 -17.22
CA GLY A 38 -20.69 1.28 -18.11
C GLY A 38 -19.74 0.46 -19.01
N SER A 39 -18.44 0.75 -19.07
CA SER A 39 -17.51 0.02 -19.96
C SER A 39 -16.77 -1.16 -19.32
N PHE A 40 -16.78 -1.27 -17.99
CA PHE A 40 -15.95 -2.23 -17.26
C PHE A 40 -16.80 -3.23 -16.44
N GLY A 41 -16.59 -4.53 -16.65
CA GLY A 41 -17.29 -5.61 -15.97
C GLY A 41 -16.81 -5.86 -14.53
N LEU A 42 -17.54 -6.71 -13.79
CA LEU A 42 -17.22 -7.10 -12.41
C LEU A 42 -15.79 -7.64 -12.24
N ASP A 43 -15.25 -8.32 -13.25
CA ASP A 43 -13.89 -8.89 -13.25
C ASP A 43 -12.82 -7.84 -12.98
N ILE A 44 -12.99 -6.64 -13.55
CA ILE A 44 -12.03 -5.54 -13.40
C ILE A 44 -12.06 -4.99 -11.96
N LEU A 45 -13.23 -4.99 -11.32
CA LEU A 45 -13.36 -4.61 -9.92
C LEU A 45 -12.68 -5.61 -8.99
N TYR A 46 -12.74 -6.92 -9.29
CA TYR A 46 -12.01 -7.95 -8.57
C TYR A 46 -10.50 -7.81 -8.75
N VAL A 47 -10.03 -7.60 -9.99
CA VAL A 47 -8.61 -7.37 -10.27
C VAL A 47 -8.10 -6.15 -9.49
N GLN A 48 -8.84 -5.02 -9.51
CA GLN A 48 -8.48 -3.85 -8.71
C GLN A 48 -8.37 -4.16 -7.22
N LEU A 49 -9.32 -4.94 -6.67
CA LEU A 49 -9.33 -5.30 -5.26
C LEU A 49 -8.09 -6.14 -4.90
N ILE A 50 -7.79 -7.14 -5.72
CA ILE A 50 -6.63 -8.03 -5.56
C ILE A 50 -5.33 -7.23 -5.60
N VAL A 51 -5.15 -6.39 -6.62
CA VAL A 51 -3.91 -5.63 -6.81
C VAL A 51 -3.69 -4.66 -5.66
N ARG A 52 -4.75 -4.01 -5.15
CA ARG A 52 -4.64 -3.11 -3.98
C ARG A 52 -4.26 -3.87 -2.71
N THR A 53 -4.93 -4.98 -2.42
CA THR A 53 -4.61 -5.81 -1.24
C THR A 53 -3.20 -6.36 -1.33
N PHE A 54 -2.76 -6.79 -2.51
CA PHE A 54 -1.38 -7.17 -2.76
C PHE A 54 -0.40 -6.03 -2.44
N GLY A 55 -0.71 -4.79 -2.86
CA GLY A 55 0.10 -3.61 -2.52
C GLY A 55 0.28 -3.41 -1.01
N PHE A 56 -0.78 -3.61 -0.22
CA PHE A 56 -0.68 -3.54 1.24
C PHE A 56 0.12 -4.69 1.85
N ILE A 57 -0.06 -5.93 1.37
CA ILE A 57 0.70 -7.09 1.86
C ILE A 57 2.19 -6.91 1.53
N PHE A 58 2.51 -6.50 0.30
CA PHE A 58 3.87 -6.18 -0.12
C PHE A 58 4.48 -5.13 0.82
N LEU A 59 3.75 -4.05 1.09
CA LEU A 59 4.21 -2.99 1.97
C LEU A 59 4.45 -3.51 3.39
N SER A 60 3.52 -4.25 3.98
CA SER A 60 3.72 -4.87 5.30
C SER A 60 4.91 -5.82 5.36
N MET A 61 5.12 -6.64 4.32
CA MET A 61 6.29 -7.52 4.22
C MET A 61 7.59 -6.74 4.15
N THR A 62 7.66 -5.67 3.35
CA THR A 62 8.87 -4.84 3.27
C THR A 62 9.25 -4.24 4.63
N TYR A 63 8.27 -3.85 5.45
CA TYR A 63 8.51 -3.36 6.80
C TYR A 63 8.89 -4.47 7.79
N TYR A 64 8.26 -5.64 7.70
CA TYR A 64 8.60 -6.80 8.52
C TYR A 64 10.07 -7.20 8.33
N PHE A 65 10.48 -7.39 7.07
CA PHE A 65 11.84 -7.82 6.75
C PHE A 65 12.88 -6.71 6.88
N SER A 66 12.48 -5.43 6.82
CA SER A 66 13.37 -4.30 7.07
C SER A 66 13.99 -4.30 8.47
N SER A 67 13.38 -4.97 9.46
CA SER A 67 13.87 -4.97 10.85
C SER A 67 15.07 -5.90 11.09
N LYS A 68 15.38 -6.82 10.16
CA LYS A 68 16.42 -7.83 10.31
C LYS A 68 17.66 -7.50 9.46
N THR A 69 18.85 -7.82 9.98
CA THR A 69 20.17 -7.56 9.38
C THR A 69 20.25 -8.08 7.94
N ALA A 70 20.78 -7.25 7.03
CA ALA A 70 20.73 -7.45 5.58
C ALA A 70 21.44 -8.73 5.05
N GLN A 71 22.23 -9.41 5.89
CA GLN A 71 23.11 -10.51 5.46
C GLN A 71 22.51 -11.91 5.69
N GLU A 72 21.65 -12.10 6.70
CA GLU A 72 20.90 -13.36 6.90
C GLU A 72 19.57 -13.40 6.15
N ASN A 73 19.11 -12.26 5.65
CA ASN A 73 17.72 -12.07 5.25
C ASN A 73 17.47 -12.18 3.73
N THR A 74 18.51 -12.29 2.89
CA THR A 74 18.36 -12.35 1.42
C THR A 74 17.60 -13.59 0.95
N ARG A 75 17.78 -14.73 1.63
CA ARG A 75 17.06 -15.98 1.31
C ARG A 75 15.58 -15.90 1.69
N SER A 76 15.26 -15.30 2.83
CA SER A 76 13.87 -15.06 3.27
C SER A 76 13.17 -13.98 2.44
N TRP A 77 13.88 -12.95 1.98
CA TRP A 77 13.35 -11.97 1.03
C TRP A 77 12.95 -12.63 -0.30
N ASN A 78 13.82 -13.47 -0.86
CA ASN A 78 13.51 -14.17 -2.11
C ASN A 78 12.34 -15.14 -1.94
N ALA A 79 12.28 -15.89 -0.83
CA ALA A 79 11.16 -16.77 -0.53
C ALA A 79 9.84 -16.01 -0.32
N ALA A 80 9.89 -14.88 0.40
CA ALA A 80 8.73 -14.02 0.63
C ALA A 80 8.21 -13.41 -0.67
N PHE A 81 9.08 -12.86 -1.52
CA PHE A 81 8.68 -12.33 -2.83
C PHE A 81 8.15 -13.41 -3.76
N LEU A 82 8.75 -14.60 -3.75
CA LEU A 82 8.31 -15.72 -4.56
C LEU A 82 6.93 -16.21 -4.10
N LEU A 83 6.72 -16.34 -2.79
CA LEU A 83 5.41 -16.70 -2.21
C LEU A 83 4.35 -15.63 -2.47
N LEU A 84 4.72 -14.36 -2.36
CA LEU A 84 3.85 -13.22 -2.65
C LEU A 84 3.49 -13.18 -4.15
N GLY A 85 4.46 -13.43 -5.02
CA GLY A 85 4.27 -13.54 -6.47
C GLY A 85 3.36 -14.72 -6.85
N ILE A 86 3.56 -15.89 -6.24
CA ILE A 86 2.68 -17.05 -6.41
C ILE A 86 1.26 -16.71 -5.93
N LEU A 87 1.12 -16.12 -4.74
CA LEU A 87 -0.19 -15.73 -4.20
C LEU A 87 -0.90 -14.74 -5.14
N PHE A 88 -0.18 -13.76 -5.68
CA PHE A 88 -0.72 -12.81 -6.66
C PHE A 88 -1.18 -13.49 -7.93
N LEU A 89 -0.38 -14.40 -8.47
CA LEU A 89 -0.67 -15.14 -9.70
C LEU A 89 -1.87 -16.07 -9.52
N VAL A 90 -1.95 -16.75 -8.36
CA VAL A 90 -3.11 -17.57 -7.96
C VAL A 90 -4.37 -16.72 -7.83
N LEU A 91 -4.29 -15.55 -7.18
CA LEU A 91 -5.44 -14.64 -7.04
C LEU A 91 -5.92 -14.12 -8.40
N ILE A 92 -5.01 -13.82 -9.33
CA ILE A 92 -5.37 -13.42 -10.70
C ILE A 92 -6.06 -14.57 -11.42
N ILE A 93 -5.49 -15.78 -11.40
CA ILE A 93 -6.07 -16.94 -12.09
C ILE A 93 -7.46 -17.25 -11.55
N VAL A 94 -7.62 -17.32 -10.22
CA VAL A 94 -8.90 -17.58 -9.56
C VAL A 94 -9.91 -16.47 -9.86
N GLY A 95 -9.48 -15.20 -9.88
CA GLY A 95 -10.33 -14.07 -10.24
C GLY A 95 -10.73 -14.03 -11.72
N SER A 96 -9.96 -14.68 -12.61
CA SER A 96 -10.22 -14.73 -14.06
C SER A 96 -11.13 -15.91 -14.44
N THR A 97 -11.18 -16.96 -13.61
CA THR A 97 -12.09 -18.09 -13.79
C THR A 97 -13.45 -17.74 -13.21
N THR A 98 -14.30 -17.13 -14.05
CA THR A 98 -15.68 -16.69 -13.77
C THR A 98 -16.65 -17.80 -13.34
N SER A 99 -16.21 -19.05 -13.27
CA SER A 99 -17.03 -20.24 -12.99
C SER A 99 -16.97 -20.72 -11.53
N ILE A 100 -16.06 -20.19 -10.72
CA ILE A 100 -16.13 -20.40 -9.27
C ILE A 100 -17.14 -19.37 -8.76
N ALA A 101 -18.20 -19.83 -8.08
CA ALA A 101 -19.17 -18.98 -7.39
C ALA A 101 -18.44 -18.21 -6.27
N LEU A 102 -17.64 -17.20 -6.64
CA LEU A 102 -17.04 -16.30 -5.69
C LEU A 102 -18.20 -15.63 -4.96
N THR A 103 -18.10 -15.65 -3.64
CA THR A 103 -18.94 -14.89 -2.72
C THR A 103 -19.14 -13.48 -3.29
N SER A 104 -20.33 -12.90 -3.09
CA SER A 104 -20.69 -11.60 -3.69
C SER A 104 -19.54 -10.60 -3.57
N TYR A 105 -19.30 -9.82 -4.63
CA TYR A 105 -18.22 -8.83 -4.68
C TYR A 105 -18.18 -7.95 -3.43
N GLN A 106 -19.35 -7.65 -2.86
CA GLN A 106 -19.48 -6.88 -1.62
C GLN A 106 -18.79 -7.58 -0.44
N THR A 107 -19.02 -8.88 -0.24
CA THR A 107 -18.38 -9.66 0.83
C THR A 107 -16.87 -9.72 0.63
N ALA A 108 -16.40 -9.99 -0.60
CA ALA A 108 -14.98 -10.01 -0.91
C ALA A 108 -14.32 -8.64 -0.67
N SER A 109 -14.97 -7.57 -1.12
CA SER A 109 -14.54 -6.18 -0.91
C SER A 109 -14.45 -5.83 0.57
N PHE A 110 -15.45 -6.21 1.36
CA PHE A 110 -15.48 -5.98 2.80
C PHE A 110 -14.33 -6.69 3.53
N CYS A 111 -14.15 -8.00 3.29
CA CYS A 111 -13.07 -8.79 3.89
C CYS A 111 -11.69 -8.26 3.50
N ALA A 112 -11.46 -7.96 2.21
CA ALA A 112 -10.21 -7.39 1.73
C ALA A 112 -9.94 -6.02 2.35
N ARG A 113 -10.98 -5.20 2.57
CA ARG A 113 -10.82 -3.88 3.19
C ARG A 113 -10.43 -3.96 4.65
N ILE A 114 -11.02 -4.89 5.41
CA ILE A 114 -10.64 -5.18 6.79
C ILE A 114 -9.19 -5.66 6.88
N LEU A 115 -8.80 -6.62 6.03
CA LEU A 115 -7.42 -7.08 5.96
C LEU A 115 -6.45 -5.93 5.69
N ASN A 116 -6.75 -5.09 4.70
CA ASN A 116 -5.93 -3.92 4.37
C ASN A 116 -5.82 -2.95 5.55
N LEU A 117 -6.90 -2.75 6.31
CA LEU A 117 -6.88 -1.91 7.50
C LEU A 117 -5.91 -2.44 8.56
N PHE A 118 -5.94 -3.75 8.85
CA PHE A 118 -4.98 -4.37 9.78
C PHE A 118 -3.53 -4.22 9.30
N LEU A 119 -3.28 -4.42 8.00
CA LEU A 119 -1.96 -4.26 7.38
C LEU A 119 -1.43 -2.82 7.50
N ILE A 120 -2.28 -1.82 7.26
CA ILE A 120 -1.92 -0.40 7.42
C ILE A 120 -1.63 -0.07 8.88
N ILE A 121 -2.47 -0.54 9.82
CA ILE A 121 -2.27 -0.32 11.27
C ILE A 121 -0.94 -0.93 11.70
N TYR A 122 -0.63 -2.15 11.25
CA TYR A 122 0.64 -2.81 11.52
C TYR A 122 1.84 -1.97 11.04
N VAL A 123 1.79 -1.49 9.79
CA VAL A 123 2.85 -0.65 9.23
C VAL A 123 2.96 0.66 9.99
N CYS A 124 1.84 1.31 10.29
CA CYS A 124 1.79 2.55 11.04
C CYS A 124 2.44 2.38 12.43
N ALA A 125 2.05 1.36 13.19
CA ALA A 125 2.63 1.06 14.49
C ALA A 125 4.14 0.79 14.40
N HIS A 126 4.58 0.05 13.39
CA HIS A 126 5.99 -0.24 13.18
C HIS A 126 6.81 1.01 12.79
N THR A 127 6.26 1.87 11.93
CA THR A 127 6.89 3.16 11.56
C THR A 127 6.97 4.12 12.74
N LEU A 128 5.91 4.20 13.55
CA LEU A 128 5.88 5.03 14.75
C LEU A 128 6.86 4.54 15.81
N ARG A 129 6.90 3.23 16.07
CA ARG A 129 7.87 2.62 16.99
C ARG A 129 9.29 2.92 16.57
N SER A 130 9.60 2.82 15.27
CA SER A 130 10.93 3.15 14.81
C SER A 130 11.25 4.64 14.93
N TYR A 131 10.27 5.52 14.72
CA TYR A 131 10.48 6.95 14.89
C TYR A 131 10.81 7.29 16.34
N ILE A 132 10.10 6.68 17.31
CA ILE A 132 10.37 6.86 18.74
C ILE A 132 11.78 6.41 19.12
N GLN A 133 12.27 5.33 18.51
CA GLN A 133 13.62 4.80 18.79
C GLN A 133 14.75 5.64 18.19
N ALA A 134 14.53 6.29 17.05
CA ALA A 134 15.53 7.11 16.36
C ALA A 134 14.83 8.29 15.66
N PRO A 135 14.53 9.37 16.40
CA PRO A 135 13.79 10.49 15.84
C PRO A 135 14.66 11.23 14.81
N SER A 136 14.22 11.21 13.56
CA SER A 136 14.76 12.08 12.51
C SER A 136 13.68 13.06 12.08
N SER A 137 14.00 14.35 11.98
CA SER A 137 13.03 15.43 11.70
C SER A 137 12.36 15.34 10.32
N GLY A 138 12.75 14.37 9.48
CA GLY A 138 12.11 14.04 8.21
C GLY A 138 11.11 12.88 8.28
N THR A 139 11.22 11.99 9.26
CA THR A 139 10.42 10.75 9.32
C THR A 139 9.06 10.90 10.00
N LEU A 140 8.80 11.99 10.72
CA LEU A 140 7.52 12.19 11.43
C LEU A 140 6.32 12.20 10.48
N LEU A 141 6.51 12.71 9.25
CA LEU A 141 5.44 12.81 8.25
C LEU A 141 4.98 11.44 7.72
N ILE A 142 5.84 10.41 7.77
CA ILE A 142 5.55 9.08 7.23
C ILE A 142 4.42 8.37 7.99
N PRO A 143 4.46 8.26 9.33
CA PRO A 143 3.34 7.74 10.12
C PRO A 143 2.01 8.46 9.85
N PHE A 144 2.03 9.80 9.72
CA PHE A 144 0.82 10.56 9.41
C PHE A 144 0.20 10.16 8.07
N GLY A 145 1.03 9.95 7.03
CA GLY A 145 0.54 9.41 5.77
C GLY A 145 -0.18 8.07 5.95
N TYR A 146 0.39 7.14 6.73
CA TYR A 146 -0.25 5.84 6.99
C TYR A 146 -1.56 5.97 7.80
N ILE A 147 -1.61 6.90 8.74
CA ILE A 147 -2.84 7.21 9.49
C ILE A 147 -3.94 7.69 8.54
N PHE A 148 -3.64 8.61 7.62
CA PHE A 148 -4.62 9.03 6.61
C PHE A 148 -5.07 7.87 5.73
N PHE A 149 -4.16 6.97 5.34
CA PHE A 149 -4.55 5.75 4.62
C PHE A 149 -5.48 4.84 5.44
N ALA A 150 -5.25 4.69 6.75
CA ALA A 150 -6.11 3.91 7.62
C ALA A 150 -7.51 4.54 7.73
N ILE A 151 -7.59 5.86 7.94
CA ILE A 151 -8.85 6.60 7.99
C ILE A 151 -9.61 6.48 6.66
N SER A 152 -8.91 6.63 5.54
CA SER A 152 -9.48 6.42 4.21
C SER A 152 -10.05 5.02 4.05
N GLN A 153 -9.31 4.01 4.51
CA GLN A 153 -9.73 2.61 4.42
C GLN A 153 -10.97 2.34 5.29
N TYR A 154 -11.01 2.94 6.48
CA TYR A 154 -12.17 2.89 7.38
C TYR A 154 -13.40 3.57 6.78
N ALA A 155 -13.25 4.76 6.20
CA ALA A 155 -14.35 5.46 5.52
C ALA A 155 -14.96 4.63 4.38
N LEU A 156 -14.13 3.87 3.64
CA LEU A 156 -14.66 2.99 2.60
C LEU A 156 -15.25 1.68 3.13
N ILE A 157 -14.95 1.28 4.37
CA ILE A 157 -15.68 0.20 5.05
C ILE A 157 -17.09 0.69 5.40
N ILE A 158 -17.22 1.92 5.92
CA ILE A 158 -18.51 2.56 6.16
C ILE A 158 -19.34 2.58 4.87
N PHE A 159 -18.77 3.10 3.77
CA PHE A 159 -19.44 3.10 2.46
C PHE A 159 -19.90 1.71 2.01
N ALA A 160 -19.14 0.65 2.32
CA ALA A 160 -19.53 -0.71 1.95
C ALA A 160 -20.75 -1.23 2.74
N ILE A 161 -21.03 -0.66 3.91
CA ILE A 161 -22.17 -1.01 4.77
C ILE A 161 -23.38 -0.12 4.45
N ASP A 162 -23.18 1.19 4.35
CA ASP A 162 -24.26 2.18 4.31
C ASP A 162 -24.47 2.86 2.94
N TYR A 163 -23.62 2.57 1.94
CA TYR A 163 -23.59 3.23 0.63
C TYR A 163 -23.51 4.76 0.71
N SER A 164 -22.98 5.30 1.81
CA SER A 164 -22.86 6.75 2.02
C SER A 164 -21.84 7.36 1.07
N MET A 165 -22.34 8.14 0.11
CA MET A 165 -21.50 8.87 -0.83
C MET A 165 -20.55 9.83 -0.12
N VAL A 166 -20.95 10.39 1.02
CA VAL A 166 -20.09 11.23 1.85
C VAL A 166 -18.89 10.44 2.39
N ALA A 167 -19.11 9.20 2.87
CA ALA A 167 -18.03 8.33 3.33
C ALA A 167 -17.09 7.95 2.18
N PHE A 168 -17.62 7.74 0.97
CA PHE A 168 -16.82 7.47 -0.22
C PHE A 168 -15.91 8.65 -0.60
N PHE A 169 -16.48 9.85 -0.79
CA PHE A 169 -15.72 11.03 -1.22
C PHE A 169 -14.74 11.52 -0.16
N SER A 170 -15.14 11.52 1.12
CA SER A 170 -14.22 11.86 2.22
C SER A 170 -13.07 10.84 2.32
N GLY A 171 -13.36 9.54 2.19
CA GLY A 171 -12.34 8.50 2.14
C GLY A 171 -11.37 8.68 0.98
N LEU A 172 -11.85 9.12 -0.19
CA LEU A 172 -11.02 9.43 -1.35
C LEU A 172 -10.15 10.67 -1.11
N ALA A 173 -10.72 11.77 -0.62
CA ALA A 173 -9.98 13.00 -0.33
C ALA A 173 -8.87 12.78 0.70
N ILE A 174 -9.18 12.06 1.78
CA ILE A 174 -8.21 11.70 2.82
C ILE A 174 -7.08 10.84 2.25
N ARG A 175 -7.38 9.92 1.31
CA ARG A 175 -6.37 9.12 0.64
C ARG A 175 -5.39 9.97 -0.17
N TRP A 176 -5.91 10.91 -0.96
CA TRP A 176 -5.10 11.82 -1.75
C TRP A 176 -4.20 12.67 -0.86
N PHE A 177 -4.70 13.10 0.30
CA PHE A 177 -3.89 13.80 1.29
C PHE A 177 -2.75 12.92 1.83
N GLY A 178 -3.05 11.67 2.20
CA GLY A 178 -2.04 10.69 2.59
C GLY A 178 -0.97 10.48 1.50
N LEU A 179 -1.38 10.33 0.25
CA LEU A 179 -0.48 10.21 -0.91
C LEU A 179 0.40 11.46 -1.09
N ALA A 180 -0.18 12.65 -0.95
CA ALA A 180 0.56 13.91 -1.07
C ALA A 180 1.66 14.04 -0.01
N ILE A 181 1.41 13.58 1.22
CA ILE A 181 2.42 13.54 2.28
C ILE A 181 3.60 12.64 1.86
N PHE A 182 3.32 11.45 1.33
CA PHE A 182 4.40 10.55 0.87
C PHE A 182 5.17 11.12 -0.31
N LEU A 183 4.49 11.77 -1.26
CA LEU A 183 5.15 12.45 -2.37
C LEU A 183 6.05 13.57 -1.87
N PHE A 184 5.59 14.36 -0.91
CA PHE A 184 6.38 15.43 -0.29
C PHE A 184 7.62 14.89 0.44
N VAL A 185 7.46 13.82 1.22
CA VAL A 185 8.58 13.16 1.92
C VAL A 185 9.59 12.62 0.90
N ALA A 186 9.12 11.92 -0.14
CA ALA A 186 9.97 11.41 -1.21
C ALA A 186 10.74 12.54 -1.90
N TYR A 187 10.04 13.61 -2.30
CA TYR A 187 10.66 14.80 -2.88
C TYR A 187 11.75 15.37 -1.97
N ARG A 188 11.47 15.55 -0.67
CA ARG A 188 12.45 16.07 0.29
C ARG A 188 13.68 15.17 0.38
N VAL A 189 13.52 13.85 0.44
CA VAL A 189 14.63 12.89 0.55
C VAL A 189 15.52 12.93 -0.70
N PHE A 190 14.93 12.92 -1.90
CA PHE A 190 15.70 12.90 -3.15
C PHE A 190 16.33 14.26 -3.49
N TYR A 191 15.61 15.36 -3.31
CA TYR A 191 16.09 16.69 -3.69
C TYR A 191 17.11 17.27 -2.70
N THR A 192 16.99 16.99 -1.41
CA THR A 192 17.96 17.47 -0.40
C THR A 192 19.31 16.79 -0.58
N LYS A 193 19.33 15.54 -1.07
CA LYS A 193 20.57 14.82 -1.35
C LYS A 193 21.34 15.39 -2.54
N LYS A 194 20.63 15.91 -3.56
CA LYS A 194 21.23 16.55 -4.74
C LYS A 194 21.90 17.89 -4.44
N ARG A 195 21.57 18.55 -3.32
CA ARG A 195 22.11 19.86 -2.94
C ARG A 195 23.35 19.79 -2.03
N ARG A 196 23.76 18.58 -1.63
CA ARG A 196 24.91 18.33 -0.73
C ARG A 196 26.04 17.51 -1.40
N GLY A 197 25.93 17.21 -2.69
CA GLY A 197 27.01 16.65 -3.50
C GLY A 197 27.37 17.65 -4.57
#